data_AF-A0A960R6K1-F1
#
_entry.id   AF-A0A960R6K1-F1
#
_cell.length_a   1.000
_cell.length_b   1.000
_cell.length_c   1.000
_cell.angle_alpha   90.00
_cell.angle_beta   90.00
_cell.angle_gamma   90.00
#
_symmetry.space_group_name_H-M   'P 1'
#
loop_
_entity.id
_entity.type
_entity.pdbx_description
1 polymer ?
#
loop_
_entity_poly.entity_id
_entity_poly.type
_entity_poly.pdbx_seq_one_letter_code
_entity_poly.pdbx_strand_id
1 'polypeptide(L)'
;MLRPTLIILLAAGLFALMILPAPSQTASPSETPKAKTKAKAPANAKAKANAKKAAGPSPAPPAALSSDVLSLTQENHQLDFPAICAAPDGSIWFAYVNHDGASDAVWLGRRSDKGLEPVAQLSEPGIIHQPAIATDGTGRIWVCWGQTGDDDVVHLHARSWHDGSAGELVALAKSGGSDTFADAGTDAAGRVWVTWQSMRAGEGDIFARYLNPETGQWSDELTVTKETGGDWEPRIAFDGNDGTWILYDSSRGNEFNLYLAHVSLDGKVETFPIGHSPRFEGRADIAASRDGQSLWIAAERGRGRWGLDVRGHDNDKGINAQKK
;
A
#
# COMPACT_ATOMS: atom_id res chain seq x y z
N MET A 1 -45.25 -41.16 -14.41
CA MET A 1 -44.52 -39.99 -13.86
C MET A 1 -43.03 -40.26 -14.00
N LEU A 2 -42.45 -39.75 -15.08
CA LEU A 2 -41.06 -40.00 -15.49
C LEU A 2 -40.12 -39.05 -14.73
N ARG A 3 -39.02 -39.59 -14.22
CA ARG A 3 -37.83 -38.85 -13.80
C ARG A 3 -36.97 -38.53 -15.03
N PRO A 4 -36.43 -37.31 -15.20
CA PRO A 4 -35.46 -37.06 -16.25
C PRO A 4 -34.05 -37.43 -15.76
N THR A 5 -33.44 -38.36 -16.48
CA THR A 5 -32.02 -38.72 -16.46
C THR A 5 -31.23 -37.60 -17.14
N LEU A 6 -30.30 -36.96 -16.44
CA LEU A 6 -29.37 -36.00 -17.02
C LEU A 6 -28.21 -36.77 -17.69
N ILE A 7 -28.15 -36.69 -19.02
CA ILE A 7 -27.09 -37.25 -19.86
C ILE A 7 -25.97 -36.19 -19.96
N ILE A 8 -24.78 -36.57 -19.49
CA ILE A 8 -23.53 -35.82 -19.67
C ILE A 8 -23.05 -36.04 -21.11
N LEU A 9 -23.06 -34.99 -21.95
CA LEU A 9 -22.37 -35.00 -23.23
C LEU A 9 -20.91 -34.54 -23.03
N LEU A 10 -19.98 -35.47 -23.20
CA LEU A 10 -18.55 -35.21 -23.37
C LEU A 10 -18.32 -34.80 -24.84
N ALA A 11 -18.01 -33.54 -25.11
CA ALA A 11 -17.57 -33.07 -26.42
C ALA A 11 -16.03 -32.98 -26.42
N ALA A 12 -15.40 -33.94 -27.09
CA ALA A 12 -13.97 -33.93 -27.37
C ALA A 12 -13.67 -32.93 -28.51
N GLY A 13 -13.04 -31.80 -28.17
CA GLY A 13 -12.52 -30.82 -29.11
C GLY A 13 -11.00 -30.94 -29.24
N LEU A 14 -10.55 -31.52 -30.35
CA LEU A 14 -9.16 -31.63 -30.78
C LEU A 14 -8.62 -30.23 -31.11
N PHE A 15 -7.65 -29.70 -30.35
CA PHE A 15 -6.89 -28.51 -30.75
C PHE A 15 -5.49 -28.92 -31.23
N ALA A 16 -5.27 -28.74 -32.53
CA ALA A 16 -4.00 -28.99 -33.18
C ALA A 16 -2.99 -27.89 -32.81
N LEU A 17 -1.84 -28.33 -32.28
CA LEU A 17 -0.68 -27.51 -31.98
C LEU A 17 0.05 -27.16 -33.29
N MET A 18 -0.16 -25.94 -33.82
CA MET A 18 0.67 -25.41 -34.90
C MET A 18 1.98 -24.87 -34.31
N ILE A 19 3.06 -25.63 -34.53
CA ILE A 19 4.44 -25.22 -34.27
C ILE A 19 4.88 -24.34 -35.44
N LEU A 20 5.10 -23.05 -35.20
CA LEU A 20 5.78 -22.16 -36.15
C LEU A 20 7.31 -22.34 -36.01
N PRO A 21 8.07 -22.50 -37.10
CA PRO A 21 9.53 -22.62 -37.02
C PRO A 21 10.18 -21.25 -36.77
N ALA A 22 11.21 -21.25 -35.92
CA ALA A 22 12.06 -20.09 -35.65
C ALA A 22 12.81 -19.64 -36.93
N PRO A 23 13.03 -18.32 -37.14
CA PRO A 23 13.81 -17.84 -38.27
C PRO A 23 15.29 -18.21 -38.11
N SER A 24 15.82 -18.86 -39.14
CA SER A 24 17.23 -19.21 -39.30
C SER A 24 18.10 -17.96 -39.50
N GLN A 25 19.09 -17.79 -38.62
CA GLN A 25 20.18 -16.84 -38.84
C GLN A 25 21.09 -17.38 -39.93
N THR A 26 21.07 -16.76 -41.10
CA THR A 26 22.05 -17.02 -42.16
C THR A 26 23.39 -16.38 -41.79
N ALA A 27 24.39 -17.24 -41.57
CA ALA A 27 25.79 -16.87 -41.43
C ALA A 27 26.30 -16.21 -42.74
N SER A 28 26.94 -15.06 -42.62
CA SER A 28 27.78 -14.47 -43.67
C SER A 28 29.23 -14.96 -43.52
N PRO A 29 29.97 -15.19 -44.61
CA PRO A 29 31.22 -15.95 -44.56
C PRO A 29 32.40 -15.16 -43.98
N SER A 30 33.30 -15.92 -43.35
CA SER A 30 34.58 -15.49 -42.82
C SER A 30 35.62 -15.25 -43.92
N GLU A 31 36.26 -14.09 -43.93
CA GLU A 31 37.55 -13.87 -44.63
C GLU A 31 38.69 -13.71 -43.61
N THR A 32 39.75 -14.50 -43.79
CA THR A 32 41.03 -14.41 -43.07
C THR A 32 42.06 -13.56 -43.85
N PRO A 33 43.14 -13.09 -43.20
CA PRO A 33 43.65 -11.73 -43.39
C PRO A 33 44.81 -11.61 -44.38
N LYS A 34 44.97 -10.44 -45.01
CA LYS A 34 46.23 -10.02 -45.67
C LYS A 34 46.74 -8.66 -45.20
N ALA A 35 47.98 -8.73 -44.73
CA ALA A 35 49.08 -7.78 -44.59
C ALA A 35 48.86 -6.25 -44.66
N LYS A 36 49.45 -5.61 -43.64
CA LYS A 36 49.62 -4.17 -43.37
C LYS A 36 50.26 -3.40 -44.54
N THR A 37 49.73 -2.21 -44.79
CA THR A 37 50.51 -1.05 -45.26
C THR A 37 50.20 0.17 -44.40
N LYS A 38 51.26 0.78 -43.86
CA LYS A 38 51.21 2.01 -43.05
C LYS A 38 50.94 3.21 -43.98
N ALA A 39 49.88 3.96 -43.71
CA ALA A 39 49.70 5.32 -44.21
C ALA A 39 49.27 6.24 -43.06
N LYS A 40 49.96 7.39 -42.96
CA LYS A 40 49.81 8.42 -41.92
C LYS A 40 48.39 8.99 -41.89
N ALA A 41 47.87 9.18 -40.67
CA ALA A 41 46.61 9.85 -40.39
C ALA A 41 46.60 11.32 -40.85
N PRO A 42 45.47 11.85 -41.38
CA PRO A 42 45.21 13.26 -41.28
C PRO A 42 44.64 13.55 -39.88
N ALA A 43 45.16 14.60 -39.25
CA ALA A 43 44.62 15.13 -38.01
C ALA A 43 43.16 15.53 -38.24
N ASN A 44 42.24 15.00 -37.41
CA ASN A 44 40.88 15.50 -37.38
C ASN A 44 40.45 15.79 -35.94
N ALA A 45 39.95 17.01 -35.79
CA ALA A 45 39.81 17.73 -34.54
C ALA A 45 38.83 17.07 -33.55
N LYS A 46 39.14 17.22 -32.26
CA LYS A 46 38.27 16.90 -31.14
C LYS A 46 36.95 17.67 -31.26
N ALA A 47 35.85 16.99 -31.55
CA ALA A 47 34.51 17.45 -31.21
C ALA A 47 34.04 16.67 -29.98
N LYS A 48 34.39 17.15 -28.78
CA LYS A 48 33.71 16.73 -27.55
C LYS A 48 32.31 17.34 -27.59
N ALA A 49 31.32 16.56 -27.98
CA ALA A 49 29.92 16.91 -27.75
C ALA A 49 29.67 16.90 -26.24
N ASN A 50 29.75 18.07 -25.61
CA ASN A 50 29.26 18.29 -24.25
C ASN A 50 27.72 18.21 -24.30
N ALA A 51 27.17 17.00 -24.25
CA ALA A 51 25.78 16.81 -23.87
C ALA A 51 25.66 17.26 -22.41
N LYS A 52 25.21 18.51 -22.19
CA LYS A 52 24.76 18.95 -20.87
C LYS A 52 23.61 18.03 -20.48
N LYS A 53 23.90 17.07 -19.59
CA LYS A 53 22.87 16.29 -18.90
C LYS A 53 21.93 17.32 -18.29
N ALA A 54 20.67 17.37 -18.76
CA ALA A 54 19.68 18.26 -18.20
C ALA A 54 19.69 18.03 -16.69
N ALA A 55 19.96 19.09 -15.92
CA ALA A 55 19.85 19.01 -14.47
C ALA A 55 18.43 18.53 -14.18
N GLY A 56 18.30 17.44 -13.44
CA GLY A 56 17.00 17.03 -12.91
C GLY A 56 16.38 18.19 -12.13
N PRO A 57 15.05 18.19 -11.93
CA PRO A 57 14.41 19.22 -11.13
C PRO A 57 15.19 19.38 -9.82
N SER A 58 15.64 20.61 -9.57
CA SER A 58 16.31 20.92 -8.31
C SER A 58 15.33 20.60 -7.18
N PRO A 59 15.75 19.92 -6.10
CA PRO A 59 14.86 19.66 -4.99
C PRO A 59 14.25 21.00 -4.53
N ALA A 60 12.93 21.00 -4.34
CA ALA A 60 12.27 22.17 -3.79
C ALA A 60 12.94 22.54 -2.46
N PRO A 61 13.14 23.84 -2.17
CA PRO A 61 13.66 24.24 -0.88
C PRO A 61 12.76 23.68 0.23
N PRO A 62 13.32 23.25 1.38
CA PRO A 62 12.50 22.78 2.49
C PRO A 62 11.49 23.87 2.85
N ALA A 63 10.23 23.49 2.97
CA ALA A 63 9.19 24.41 3.41
C ALA A 63 9.54 24.91 4.82
N ALA A 64 9.49 26.22 5.02
CA ALA A 64 9.65 26.78 6.36
C ALA A 64 8.48 26.30 7.23
N LEU A 65 8.77 25.85 8.45
CA LEU A 65 7.74 25.49 9.40
C LEU A 65 6.91 26.73 9.74
N SER A 66 5.59 26.57 9.76
CA SER A 66 4.65 27.65 10.07
C SER A 66 4.50 27.93 11.57
N SER A 67 5.08 27.08 12.42
CA SER A 67 4.99 27.17 13.88
C SER A 67 6.17 26.47 14.55
N ASP A 68 6.25 26.61 15.87
CA ASP A 68 7.19 25.86 16.70
C ASP A 68 6.98 24.35 16.58
N VAL A 69 8.08 23.61 16.74
CA VAL A 69 8.07 22.15 16.81
C VAL A 69 7.56 21.74 18.18
N LEU A 70 6.51 20.91 18.19
CA LEU A 70 6.01 20.28 19.41
C LEU A 70 6.61 18.87 19.53
N SER A 71 6.83 18.41 20.75
CA SER A 71 7.35 17.07 21.03
C SER A 71 6.60 16.43 22.18
N LEU A 72 6.34 15.14 22.07
CA LEU A 72 5.91 14.28 23.15
C LEU A 72 7.03 13.28 23.43
N THR A 73 7.57 13.29 24.64
CA THR A 73 8.61 12.36 25.08
C THR A 73 8.26 11.84 26.46
N GLN A 74 8.54 10.57 26.71
CA GLN A 74 8.36 9.95 28.01
C GLN A 74 9.62 9.16 28.36
N GLU A 75 10.16 9.37 29.55
CA GLU A 75 11.39 8.72 29.99
C GLU A 75 11.20 7.19 30.05
N ASN A 76 12.15 6.44 29.49
CA ASN A 76 12.12 4.97 29.39
C ASN A 76 11.03 4.38 28.49
N HIS A 77 10.34 5.20 27.68
CA HIS A 77 9.34 4.74 26.73
C HIS A 77 9.79 4.96 25.29
N GLN A 78 9.34 4.12 24.36
CA GLN A 78 9.46 4.34 22.91
C GLN A 78 8.08 4.67 22.34
N LEU A 79 7.97 5.81 21.65
CA LEU A 79 6.72 6.30 21.08
C LEU A 79 6.82 6.22 19.56
N ASP A 80 6.32 5.12 19.01
CA ASP A 80 6.51 4.74 17.61
C ASP A 80 5.23 4.86 16.79
N PHE A 81 5.42 4.87 15.46
CA PHE A 81 4.34 4.84 14.47
C PHE A 81 3.21 5.85 14.69
N PRO A 82 3.51 7.17 14.83
CA PRO A 82 2.46 8.16 15.01
C PRO A 82 1.59 8.28 13.76
N ALA A 83 0.28 8.27 13.94
CA ALA A 83 -0.73 8.62 12.95
C ALA A 83 -1.54 9.81 13.47
N ILE A 84 -2.00 10.71 12.59
CA ILE A 84 -2.63 11.98 12.99
C ILE A 84 -3.89 12.27 12.17
N CYS A 85 -4.90 12.86 12.80
CA CYS A 85 -6.08 13.38 12.12
C CYS A 85 -6.53 14.71 12.73
N ALA A 86 -7.33 15.45 11.97
CA ALA A 86 -8.07 16.61 12.46
C ALA A 86 -9.55 16.25 12.62
N ALA A 87 -10.15 16.67 13.73
CA ALA A 87 -11.59 16.60 13.94
C ALA A 87 -12.31 17.80 13.28
N PRO A 88 -13.63 17.73 13.05
CA PRO A 88 -14.41 18.83 12.45
C PRO A 88 -14.32 20.17 13.21
N ASP A 89 -14.08 20.14 14.51
CA ASP A 89 -13.88 21.33 15.35
C ASP A 89 -12.47 21.93 15.23
N GLY A 90 -11.61 21.35 14.40
CA GLY A 90 -10.21 21.76 14.19
C GLY A 90 -9.25 21.21 15.24
N SER A 91 -9.71 20.42 16.21
CA SER A 91 -8.83 19.74 17.16
C SER A 91 -7.98 18.68 16.46
N ILE A 92 -6.72 18.57 16.90
CA ILE A 92 -5.75 17.65 16.32
C ILE A 92 -5.55 16.48 17.28
N TRP A 93 -5.74 15.28 16.77
CA TRP A 93 -5.62 14.02 17.50
C TRP A 93 -4.58 13.14 16.83
N PHE A 94 -3.89 12.34 17.62
CA PHE A 94 -2.89 11.40 17.10
C PHE A 94 -2.95 10.08 17.86
N ALA A 95 -2.72 8.99 17.15
CA ALA A 95 -2.52 7.67 17.72
C ALA A 95 -1.04 7.29 17.59
N TYR A 96 -0.53 6.51 18.53
CA TYR A 96 0.85 6.04 18.52
C TYR A 96 0.96 4.73 19.29
N VAL A 97 2.02 3.97 19.01
CA VAL A 97 2.41 2.82 19.82
C VAL A 97 3.30 3.33 20.95
N ASN A 98 2.97 2.98 22.18
CA ASN A 98 3.77 3.27 23.36
C ASN A 98 4.36 1.96 23.88
N HIS A 99 5.69 1.82 23.78
CA HIS A 99 6.43 0.74 24.42
C HIS A 99 6.94 1.21 25.78
N ASP A 100 6.47 0.60 26.86
CA ASP A 100 6.81 0.98 28.24
C ASP A 100 8.09 0.32 28.79
N GLY A 101 8.82 -0.40 27.93
CA GLY A 101 9.99 -1.21 28.28
C GLY A 101 9.67 -2.69 28.52
N ALA A 102 8.38 -3.05 28.57
CA ALA A 102 7.93 -4.44 28.68
C ALA A 102 7.01 -4.84 27.52
N SER A 103 6.09 -3.98 27.09
CA SER A 103 5.08 -4.30 26.08
C SER A 103 4.60 -3.07 25.31
N ASP A 104 4.04 -3.30 24.13
CA ASP A 104 3.43 -2.24 23.33
C ASP A 104 1.95 -2.06 23.70
N ALA A 105 1.46 -0.83 23.65
CA ALA A 105 0.03 -0.54 23.64
C ALA A 105 -0.28 0.63 22.70
N VAL A 106 -1.48 0.64 22.12
CA VAL A 106 -1.98 1.79 21.36
C VAL A 106 -2.43 2.88 22.32
N TRP A 107 -1.94 4.08 22.11
CA TRP A 107 -2.34 5.28 22.84
C TRP A 107 -2.93 6.33 21.90
N LEU A 108 -3.91 7.06 22.43
CA LEU A 108 -4.45 8.27 21.86
C LEU A 108 -3.83 9.47 22.56
N GLY A 109 -3.45 10.48 21.79
CA GLY A 109 -3.02 11.78 22.24
C GLY A 109 -3.73 12.91 21.50
N ARG A 110 -3.59 14.12 22.01
CA ARG A 110 -4.19 15.34 21.46
C ARG A 110 -3.20 16.49 21.48
N ARG A 111 -3.35 17.44 20.55
CA ARG A 111 -2.75 18.77 20.69
C ARG A 111 -3.60 19.68 21.58
N SER A 112 -2.96 20.30 22.56
CA SER A 112 -3.52 21.35 23.41
C SER A 112 -2.65 22.62 23.38
N ASP A 113 -3.06 23.65 24.10
CA ASP A 113 -2.28 24.89 24.27
C ASP A 113 -0.93 24.64 24.97
N LYS A 114 -0.77 23.50 25.64
CA LYS A 114 0.45 23.10 26.34
C LYS A 114 1.39 22.26 25.48
N GLY A 115 0.99 21.90 24.25
CA GLY A 115 1.76 21.05 23.36
C GLY A 115 1.01 19.75 23.00
N LEU A 116 1.74 18.65 22.92
CA LEU A 116 1.17 17.32 22.68
C LEU A 116 0.98 16.60 24.02
N GLU A 117 -0.20 16.05 24.26
CA GLU A 117 -0.53 15.36 25.51
C GLU A 117 -1.12 13.96 25.26
N PRO A 118 -0.73 12.95 26.06
CA PRO A 118 -1.40 11.66 26.05
C PRO A 118 -2.80 11.79 26.63
N VAL A 119 -3.76 11.04 26.09
CA VAL A 119 -5.17 11.07 26.48
C VAL A 119 -5.59 9.73 27.10
N ALA A 120 -5.41 8.63 26.38
CA ALA A 120 -5.86 7.32 26.84
C ALA A 120 -5.13 6.17 26.15
N GLN A 121 -4.93 5.08 26.88
CA GLN A 121 -4.59 3.78 26.30
C GLN A 121 -5.84 3.15 25.69
N LEU A 122 -5.76 2.70 24.44
CA LEU A 122 -6.90 2.17 23.67
C LEU A 122 -6.84 0.65 23.46
N SER A 123 -5.68 0.02 23.64
CA SER A 123 -5.52 -1.44 23.54
C SER A 123 -5.10 -2.05 24.88
N GLU A 124 -5.31 -3.35 25.03
CA GLU A 124 -4.53 -4.11 26.01
C GLU A 124 -3.06 -4.17 25.56
N PRO A 125 -2.10 -4.32 26.49
CA PRO A 125 -0.70 -4.49 26.14
C PRO A 125 -0.47 -5.77 25.32
N GLY A 126 0.46 -5.75 24.36
CA GLY A 126 0.76 -6.88 23.51
C GLY A 126 1.77 -6.57 22.41
N ILE A 127 1.70 -7.33 21.30
CA ILE A 127 2.43 -7.02 20.07
C ILE A 127 1.50 -6.21 19.19
N ILE A 128 1.82 -4.93 19.03
CA ILE A 128 0.99 -3.94 18.35
C ILE A 128 1.65 -3.53 17.03
N HIS A 129 0.86 -3.50 15.97
CA HIS A 129 1.27 -2.96 14.68
C HIS A 129 0.83 -1.50 14.54
N GLN A 130 1.45 -0.78 13.59
CA GLN A 130 1.17 0.62 13.29
C GLN A 130 -0.34 0.95 13.29
N PRO A 131 -0.78 1.96 14.07
CA PRO A 131 -2.17 2.37 14.09
C PRO A 131 -2.53 3.29 12.92
N ALA A 132 -3.81 3.35 12.61
CA ALA A 132 -4.44 4.34 11.75
C ALA A 132 -5.50 5.11 12.55
N ILE A 133 -5.77 6.36 12.17
CA ILE A 133 -6.70 7.23 12.91
C ILE A 133 -7.55 8.08 11.96
N ALA A 134 -8.84 8.18 12.25
CA ALA A 134 -9.79 9.01 11.52
C ALA A 134 -10.81 9.64 12.49
N THR A 135 -11.53 10.68 12.05
CA THR A 135 -12.61 11.30 12.84
C THR A 135 -13.89 11.29 12.04
N ASP A 136 -14.95 10.67 12.56
CA ASP A 136 -16.24 10.65 11.87
C ASP A 136 -16.92 12.02 11.83
N GLY A 137 -18.01 12.12 11.05
CA GLY A 137 -18.76 13.38 10.89
C GLY A 137 -19.38 13.93 12.17
N THR A 138 -19.41 13.16 13.26
CA THR A 138 -19.91 13.60 14.58
C THR A 138 -18.80 14.14 15.48
N GLY A 139 -17.53 14.01 15.08
CA GLY A 139 -16.37 14.38 15.89
C GLY A 139 -15.84 13.25 16.77
N ARG A 140 -16.37 12.03 16.64
CA ARG A 140 -15.84 10.85 17.34
C ARG A 140 -14.58 10.36 16.63
N ILE A 141 -13.52 10.16 17.40
CA ILE A 141 -12.24 9.67 16.92
C ILE A 141 -12.31 8.15 16.83
N TRP A 142 -11.77 7.58 15.76
CA TRP A 142 -11.64 6.14 15.56
C TRP A 142 -10.17 5.80 15.36
N VAL A 143 -9.64 4.92 16.19
CA VAL A 143 -8.28 4.38 16.08
C VAL A 143 -8.37 2.92 15.71
N CYS A 144 -7.64 2.51 14.69
CA CYS A 144 -7.57 1.14 14.18
C CYS A 144 -6.15 0.61 14.29
N TRP A 145 -5.96 -0.65 14.63
CA TRP A 145 -4.61 -1.24 14.77
C TRP A 145 -4.63 -2.75 14.57
N GLY A 146 -3.51 -3.30 14.09
CA GLY A 146 -3.27 -4.73 14.13
C GLY A 146 -2.71 -5.14 15.49
N GLN A 147 -3.18 -6.26 16.04
CA GLN A 147 -2.65 -6.84 17.27
C GLN A 147 -2.53 -8.36 17.14
N THR A 148 -1.38 -8.91 17.53
CA THR A 148 -1.18 -10.37 17.52
C THR A 148 -2.06 -11.02 18.59
N GLY A 149 -2.91 -11.95 18.17
CA GLY A 149 -3.75 -12.76 19.06
C GLY A 149 -3.04 -14.00 19.59
N ASP A 150 -3.73 -14.74 20.45
CA ASP A 150 -3.24 -16.00 21.03
C ASP A 150 -3.00 -17.13 19.99
N ASP A 151 -3.51 -16.94 18.77
CA ASP A 151 -3.33 -17.83 17.63
C ASP A 151 -2.10 -17.46 16.77
N ASP A 152 -1.24 -16.54 17.25
CA ASP A 152 -0.08 -15.99 16.55
C ASP A 152 -0.43 -15.30 15.21
N VAL A 153 -1.69 -14.88 15.05
CA VAL A 153 -2.18 -14.14 13.88
C VAL A 153 -2.50 -12.71 14.28
N VAL A 154 -2.15 -11.76 13.42
CA VAL A 154 -2.52 -10.35 13.62
C VAL A 154 -3.98 -10.14 13.24
N HIS A 155 -4.80 -9.69 14.19
CA HIS A 155 -6.19 -9.31 13.96
C HIS A 155 -6.32 -7.80 13.91
N LEU A 156 -7.20 -7.30 13.04
CA LEU A 156 -7.43 -5.85 12.92
C LEU A 156 -8.56 -5.44 13.87
N HIS A 157 -8.26 -4.45 14.71
CA HIS A 157 -9.18 -3.90 15.70
C HIS A 157 -9.47 -2.42 15.44
N ALA A 158 -10.58 -1.94 16.01
CA ALA A 158 -10.89 -0.53 16.12
C ALA A 158 -11.50 -0.21 17.47
N ARG A 159 -11.23 1.00 17.98
CA ARG A 159 -11.90 1.56 19.16
C ARG A 159 -12.11 3.06 18.96
N SER A 160 -13.29 3.53 19.36
CA SER A 160 -13.61 4.95 19.28
C SER A 160 -13.27 5.70 20.56
N TRP A 161 -13.12 7.03 20.47
CA TRP A 161 -13.04 7.93 21.61
C TRP A 161 -13.99 9.12 21.42
N HIS A 162 -14.83 9.37 22.43
CA HIS A 162 -15.79 10.48 22.44
C HIS A 162 -16.14 10.86 23.88
N ASP A 163 -16.30 12.17 24.14
CA ASP A 163 -16.68 12.72 25.46
C ASP A 163 -15.89 12.16 26.65
N GLY A 164 -14.57 11.99 26.48
CA GLY A 164 -13.69 11.51 27.55
C GLY A 164 -13.78 10.02 27.84
N SER A 165 -14.42 9.25 26.97
CA SER A 165 -14.60 7.81 27.13
C SER A 165 -14.21 7.03 25.86
N ALA A 166 -13.64 5.85 26.06
CA ALA A 166 -13.41 4.90 24.99
C ALA A 166 -14.68 4.08 24.72
N GLY A 167 -14.97 3.82 23.45
CA GLY A 167 -16.03 2.91 23.04
C GLY A 167 -15.63 1.45 23.19
N GLU A 168 -16.54 0.56 22.78
CA GLU A 168 -16.29 -0.88 22.74
C GLU A 168 -15.16 -1.22 21.75
N LEU A 169 -14.42 -2.29 22.06
CA LEU A 169 -13.44 -2.86 21.12
C LEU A 169 -14.17 -3.59 20.00
N VAL A 170 -13.88 -3.23 18.77
CA VAL A 170 -14.43 -3.86 17.57
C VAL A 170 -13.35 -4.66 16.87
N ALA A 171 -13.65 -5.89 16.47
CA ALA A 171 -12.82 -6.64 15.51
C ALA A 171 -13.26 -6.25 14.09
N LEU A 172 -12.39 -5.56 13.37
CA LEU A 172 -12.61 -5.21 11.96
C LEU A 172 -12.38 -6.40 11.04
N ALA A 173 -11.35 -7.21 11.33
CA ALA A 173 -11.04 -8.43 10.60
C ALA A 173 -10.40 -9.48 11.51
N LYS A 174 -10.77 -10.74 11.30
CA LYS A 174 -10.21 -11.95 11.93
C LYS A 174 -10.21 -13.09 10.90
N SER A 175 -9.30 -12.98 9.95
CA SER A 175 -9.44 -13.66 8.66
C SER A 175 -8.71 -14.99 8.51
N GLY A 176 -8.06 -15.47 9.57
CA GLY A 176 -7.23 -16.68 9.54
C GLY A 176 -5.84 -16.47 8.92
N GLY A 177 -5.62 -15.34 8.24
CA GLY A 177 -4.30 -14.77 7.94
C GLY A 177 -4.13 -13.45 8.69
N SER A 178 -2.89 -12.95 8.75
CA SER A 178 -2.62 -11.66 9.41
C SER A 178 -3.23 -10.51 8.61
N ASP A 179 -3.96 -9.64 9.30
CA ASP A 179 -4.54 -8.40 8.79
C ASP A 179 -3.69 -7.20 9.30
N THR A 180 -2.93 -6.56 8.42
CA THR A 180 -1.89 -5.56 8.75
C THR A 180 -1.92 -4.34 7.82
N PHE A 181 -1.03 -3.36 8.09
CA PHE A 181 -0.86 -2.14 7.27
C PHE A 181 -2.17 -1.40 7.02
N ALA A 182 -2.94 -1.18 8.09
CA ALA A 182 -4.19 -0.45 7.97
C ALA A 182 -3.93 1.04 7.71
N ASP A 183 -4.79 1.64 6.91
CA ASP A 183 -4.91 3.09 6.76
C ASP A 183 -6.39 3.49 6.87
N ALA A 184 -6.64 4.69 7.36
CA ALA A 184 -7.99 5.15 7.69
C ALA A 184 -8.19 6.61 7.34
N GLY A 185 -9.43 6.96 7.00
CA GLY A 185 -9.81 8.35 6.80
C GLY A 185 -11.31 8.51 6.70
N THR A 186 -11.76 9.74 6.47
CA THR A 186 -13.18 10.08 6.51
C THR A 186 -13.61 10.74 5.22
N ASP A 187 -14.69 10.24 4.62
CA ASP A 187 -15.24 10.81 3.40
C ASP A 187 -16.11 12.05 3.66
N ALA A 188 -16.59 12.68 2.58
CA ALA A 188 -17.40 13.90 2.66
C ALA A 188 -18.77 13.70 3.34
N ALA A 189 -19.25 12.46 3.47
CA ALA A 189 -20.47 12.12 4.20
C ALA A 189 -20.20 11.86 5.69
N GLY A 190 -18.95 11.99 6.15
CA GLY A 190 -18.56 11.75 7.54
C GLY A 190 -18.36 10.27 7.87
N ARG A 191 -18.25 9.39 6.87
CA ARG A 191 -18.06 7.96 7.06
C ARG A 191 -16.59 7.66 7.25
N VAL A 192 -16.25 6.95 8.32
CA VAL A 192 -14.89 6.45 8.51
C VAL A 192 -14.69 5.23 7.64
N TRP A 193 -13.68 5.26 6.78
CA TRP A 193 -13.21 4.12 6.01
C TRP A 193 -11.90 3.61 6.60
N VAL A 194 -11.74 2.30 6.52
CA VAL A 194 -10.50 1.60 6.87
C VAL A 194 -10.16 0.65 5.73
N THR A 195 -8.94 0.71 5.24
CA THR A 195 -8.36 -0.24 4.30
C THR A 195 -7.22 -0.99 4.97
N TRP A 196 -6.96 -2.24 4.60
CA TRP A 196 -5.86 -3.03 5.14
C TRP A 196 -5.39 -4.11 4.17
N GLN A 197 -4.20 -4.62 4.42
CA GLN A 197 -3.64 -5.80 3.75
C GLN A 197 -3.99 -7.05 4.54
N SER A 198 -4.48 -8.09 3.88
CA SER A 198 -4.77 -9.38 4.49
C SER A 198 -4.00 -10.51 3.83
N MET A 199 -3.41 -11.38 4.64
CA MET A 199 -2.70 -12.59 4.18
C MET A 199 -3.62 -13.83 4.13
N ARG A 200 -4.95 -13.65 4.23
CA ARG A 200 -5.93 -14.75 4.32
C ARG A 200 -5.93 -15.70 3.13
N ALA A 201 -5.47 -15.26 1.97
CA ALA A 201 -5.36 -16.07 0.76
C ALA A 201 -3.98 -16.76 0.60
N GLY A 202 -3.05 -16.56 1.55
CA GLY A 202 -1.66 -17.00 1.46
C GLY A 202 -0.74 -16.02 0.70
N GLU A 203 -1.32 -14.99 0.10
CA GLU A 203 -0.67 -13.79 -0.42
C GLU A 203 -1.39 -12.55 0.10
N GLY A 204 -0.80 -11.37 -0.08
CA GLY A 204 -1.41 -10.11 0.34
C GLY A 204 -2.51 -9.69 -0.62
N ASP A 205 -3.71 -9.49 -0.09
CA ASP A 205 -4.86 -8.90 -0.79
C ASP A 205 -5.35 -7.68 0.01
N ILE A 206 -5.92 -6.69 -0.69
CA ILE A 206 -6.42 -5.47 -0.05
C ILE A 206 -7.92 -5.59 0.20
N PHE A 207 -8.33 -5.17 1.40
CA PHE A 207 -9.72 -5.14 1.84
C PHE A 207 -10.05 -3.77 2.43
N ALA A 208 -11.34 -3.43 2.43
CA ALA A 208 -11.84 -2.21 3.03
C ALA A 208 -13.17 -2.42 3.77
N ARG A 209 -13.47 -1.54 4.73
CA ARG A 209 -14.78 -1.38 5.36
C ARG A 209 -15.05 0.10 5.57
N TYR A 210 -16.31 0.45 5.72
CA TYR A 210 -16.71 1.77 6.18
C TYR A 210 -17.71 1.69 7.31
N LEU A 211 -17.69 2.68 8.20
CA LEU A 211 -18.69 2.85 9.23
C LEU A 211 -19.90 3.54 8.62
N ASN A 212 -21.04 2.86 8.58
CA ASN A 212 -22.30 3.45 8.15
C ASN A 212 -22.76 4.46 9.22
N PRO A 213 -22.91 5.76 8.86
CA PRO A 213 -23.22 6.81 9.82
C PRO A 213 -24.68 6.79 10.27
N GLU A 214 -25.57 6.13 9.51
CA GLU A 214 -26.98 5.99 9.85
C GLU A 214 -27.21 4.88 10.89
N THR A 215 -26.47 3.78 10.77
CA THR A 215 -26.62 2.62 11.66
C THR A 215 -25.59 2.57 12.79
N GLY A 216 -24.46 3.29 12.64
CA GLY A 216 -23.32 3.18 13.54
C GLY A 216 -22.61 1.82 13.45
N GLN A 217 -22.82 1.06 12.37
CA GLN A 217 -22.24 -0.27 12.17
C GLN A 217 -21.24 -0.26 11.02
N TRP A 218 -20.18 -1.07 11.16
CA TRP A 218 -19.26 -1.33 10.07
C TRP A 218 -19.95 -2.13 8.96
N SER A 219 -19.72 -1.76 7.71
CA SER A 219 -20.15 -2.49 6.51
C SER A 219 -19.65 -3.93 6.52
N ASP A 220 -20.14 -4.78 5.64
CA ASP A 220 -19.41 -6.00 5.31
C ASP A 220 -18.01 -5.66 4.75
N GLU A 221 -17.10 -6.63 4.79
CA GLU A 221 -15.78 -6.48 4.16
C GLU A 221 -15.95 -6.34 2.64
N LEU A 222 -15.29 -5.33 2.08
CA LEU A 222 -15.19 -5.08 0.65
C LEU A 222 -13.85 -5.62 0.17
N THR A 223 -13.88 -6.57 -0.76
CA THR A 223 -12.66 -7.07 -1.42
C THR A 223 -12.21 -6.05 -2.46
N VAL A 224 -11.03 -5.47 -2.26
CA VAL A 224 -10.44 -4.47 -3.18
C VAL A 224 -9.61 -5.18 -4.24
N THR A 225 -8.83 -6.19 -3.86
CA THR A 225 -8.03 -6.99 -4.79
C THR A 225 -8.25 -8.48 -4.60
N LYS A 226 -8.02 -9.24 -5.68
CA LYS A 226 -8.19 -10.70 -5.73
C LYS A 226 -7.29 -11.38 -6.77
N GLU A 227 -6.50 -10.60 -7.49
CA GLU A 227 -5.64 -11.10 -8.54
C GLU A 227 -4.36 -11.67 -7.94
N THR A 228 -3.89 -12.79 -8.48
CA THR A 228 -2.64 -13.40 -8.02
C THR A 228 -1.44 -12.46 -8.15
N GLY A 229 -0.63 -12.39 -7.10
CA GLY A 229 0.51 -11.50 -6.95
C GLY A 229 0.26 -10.53 -5.80
N GLY A 230 0.98 -10.71 -4.70
CA GLY A 230 0.71 -9.99 -3.45
C GLY A 230 0.70 -8.47 -3.61
N ASP A 231 -0.34 -7.87 -3.03
CA ASP A 231 -0.61 -6.45 -2.87
C ASP A 231 -0.30 -5.98 -1.44
N TRP A 232 0.28 -4.78 -1.30
CA TRP A 232 0.88 -4.32 -0.05
C TRP A 232 0.61 -2.85 0.26
N GLU A 233 0.69 -2.53 1.55
CA GLU A 233 0.73 -1.17 2.12
C GLU A 233 -0.34 -0.22 1.52
N PRO A 234 -1.64 -0.55 1.67
CA PRO A 234 -2.70 0.25 1.08
C PRO A 234 -2.82 1.63 1.75
N ARG A 235 -3.08 2.67 0.97
CA ARG A 235 -3.31 4.05 1.43
C ARG A 235 -4.58 4.64 0.84
N ILE A 236 -5.28 5.46 1.61
CA ILE A 236 -6.64 5.94 1.29
C ILE A 236 -6.69 7.45 1.08
N ALA A 237 -7.46 7.88 0.06
CA ALA A 237 -7.81 9.28 -0.18
C ALA A 237 -9.26 9.45 -0.65
N PHE A 238 -9.80 10.65 -0.47
CA PHE A 238 -11.17 11.00 -0.85
C PHE A 238 -11.20 12.25 -1.71
N ASP A 239 -11.82 12.15 -2.88
CA ASP A 239 -12.01 13.25 -3.81
C ASP A 239 -13.34 14.01 -3.59
N GLY A 240 -14.08 13.65 -2.54
CA GLY A 240 -15.38 14.23 -2.20
C GLY A 240 -16.57 13.55 -2.89
N ASN A 241 -16.35 12.60 -3.79
CA ASN A 241 -17.40 11.74 -4.34
C ASN A 241 -17.68 10.55 -3.39
N ASP A 242 -18.77 9.83 -3.64
CA ASP A 242 -19.05 8.59 -2.91
C ASP A 242 -18.00 7.52 -3.19
N GLY A 243 -17.65 6.76 -2.15
CA GLY A 243 -16.59 5.77 -2.20
C GLY A 243 -15.25 6.31 -1.74
N THR A 244 -14.20 5.59 -2.10
CA THR A 244 -12.83 5.91 -1.69
C THR A 244 -11.83 5.53 -2.78
N TRP A 245 -10.70 6.23 -2.81
CA TRP A 245 -9.55 5.89 -3.61
C TRP A 245 -8.53 5.15 -2.74
N ILE A 246 -8.12 3.95 -3.15
CA ILE A 246 -7.16 3.11 -2.46
C ILE A 246 -5.95 2.88 -3.37
N LEU A 247 -4.81 3.41 -2.96
CA LEU A 247 -3.51 3.21 -3.56
C LEU A 247 -2.84 2.00 -2.91
N TYR A 248 -2.18 1.15 -3.68
CA TYR A 248 -1.41 0.03 -3.16
C TYR A 248 -0.29 -0.33 -4.13
N ASP A 249 0.76 -0.98 -3.61
CA ASP A 249 1.78 -1.59 -4.46
C ASP A 249 1.54 -3.08 -4.64
N SER A 250 2.01 -3.61 -5.75
CA SER A 250 1.67 -4.95 -6.18
C SER A 250 2.83 -5.60 -6.91
N SER A 251 3.12 -6.83 -6.52
CA SER A 251 4.14 -7.67 -7.16
C SER A 251 3.66 -8.36 -8.47
N ARG A 252 2.42 -8.07 -8.88
CA ARG A 252 1.85 -8.54 -10.15
C ARG A 252 2.72 -8.13 -11.33
N GLY A 253 3.09 -9.11 -12.16
CA GLY A 253 3.93 -8.87 -13.33
C GLY A 253 5.44 -8.91 -13.08
N ASN A 254 5.89 -9.40 -11.91
CA ASN A 254 7.30 -9.69 -11.60
C ASN A 254 8.19 -8.43 -11.46
N GLU A 255 7.58 -7.30 -11.12
CA GLU A 255 8.17 -6.06 -10.61
C GLU A 255 7.10 -5.41 -9.71
N PHE A 256 7.50 -4.63 -8.70
CA PHE A 256 6.53 -3.87 -7.90
C PHE A 256 6.04 -2.66 -8.69
N ASN A 257 4.73 -2.59 -8.92
CA ASN A 257 4.05 -1.48 -9.58
C ASN A 257 2.94 -0.94 -8.68
N LEU A 258 2.56 0.33 -8.87
CA LEU A 258 1.45 0.91 -8.13
C LEU A 258 0.13 0.72 -8.87
N TYR A 259 -0.92 0.54 -8.09
CA TYR A 259 -2.28 0.49 -8.58
C TYR A 259 -3.14 1.41 -7.74
N LEU A 260 -4.13 2.00 -8.38
CA LEU A 260 -5.13 2.84 -7.74
C LEU A 260 -6.49 2.20 -7.99
N ALA A 261 -7.26 1.97 -6.93
CA ALA A 261 -8.62 1.46 -7.01
C ALA A 261 -9.61 2.52 -6.53
N HIS A 262 -10.68 2.77 -7.29
CA HIS A 262 -11.88 3.40 -6.74
C HIS A 262 -12.81 2.30 -6.23
N VAL A 263 -13.27 2.44 -4.98
CA VAL A 263 -14.15 1.48 -4.32
C VAL A 263 -15.43 2.20 -3.92
N SER A 264 -16.56 1.77 -4.47
CA SER A 264 -17.88 2.30 -4.12
C SER A 264 -18.46 1.64 -2.87
N LEU A 265 -19.53 2.22 -2.33
CA LEU A 265 -20.21 1.75 -1.12
C LEU A 265 -20.85 0.37 -1.25
N ASP A 266 -21.19 -0.04 -2.47
CA ASP A 266 -21.72 -1.36 -2.81
C ASP A 266 -20.59 -2.37 -3.17
N GLY A 267 -19.33 -1.98 -2.99
CA GLY A 267 -18.16 -2.84 -3.19
C GLY A 267 -17.74 -3.03 -4.65
N LYS A 268 -18.26 -2.23 -5.59
CA LYS A 268 -17.74 -2.24 -6.95
C LYS A 268 -16.35 -1.57 -6.95
N VAL A 269 -15.41 -2.24 -7.62
CA VAL A 269 -14.01 -1.80 -7.73
C VAL A 269 -13.68 -1.46 -9.18
N GLU A 270 -13.08 -0.30 -9.40
CA GLU A 270 -12.45 0.08 -10.67
C GLU A 270 -10.96 0.36 -10.44
N THR A 271 -10.09 -0.38 -11.14
CA THR A 271 -8.64 -0.36 -10.91
C THR A 271 -7.88 0.28 -12.07
N PHE A 272 -6.88 1.09 -11.73
CA PHE A 272 -6.03 1.83 -12.64
C PHE A 272 -4.55 1.52 -12.36
N PRO A 273 -3.79 1.02 -13.36
CA PRO A 273 -2.35 0.88 -13.23
C PRO A 273 -1.67 2.26 -13.26
N ILE A 274 -0.82 2.57 -12.29
CA ILE A 274 -0.12 3.85 -12.18
C ILE A 274 1.34 3.61 -11.83
N GLY A 275 2.29 4.16 -12.57
CA GLY A 275 3.71 3.81 -12.32
C GLY A 275 3.98 2.32 -12.60
N HIS A 276 3.91 1.97 -13.89
CA HIS A 276 4.26 0.66 -14.42
C HIS A 276 5.54 0.75 -15.25
N SER A 277 6.66 0.97 -14.58
CA SER A 277 7.98 0.99 -15.22
C SER A 277 8.78 -0.26 -14.87
N PRO A 278 9.88 -0.55 -15.60
CA PRO A 278 10.78 -1.66 -15.23
C PRO A 278 11.57 -1.43 -13.93
N ARG A 279 11.15 -0.52 -13.05
CA ARG A 279 11.82 -0.16 -11.81
C ARG A 279 10.84 -0.36 -10.67
N PHE A 280 11.34 -0.75 -9.51
CA PHE A 280 10.55 -0.79 -8.27
C PHE A 280 9.81 0.53 -8.06
N GLU A 281 8.50 0.44 -7.92
CA GLU A 281 7.58 1.52 -7.59
C GLU A 281 6.65 0.99 -6.49
N GLY A 282 6.80 1.50 -5.26
CA GLY A 282 6.15 0.96 -4.07
C GLY A 282 6.21 1.92 -2.88
N ARG A 283 5.63 1.51 -1.73
CA ARG A 283 5.59 2.31 -0.50
C ARG A 283 5.10 3.73 -0.74
N ALA A 284 3.93 3.80 -1.36
CA ALA A 284 3.39 5.05 -1.83
C ALA A 284 2.42 5.66 -0.83
N ASP A 285 2.17 6.95 -0.97
CA ASP A 285 1.18 7.71 -0.22
C ASP A 285 0.32 8.53 -1.17
N ILE A 286 -0.92 8.79 -0.79
CA ILE A 286 -1.93 9.47 -1.60
C ILE A 286 -2.66 10.56 -0.82
N ALA A 287 -2.92 11.68 -1.48
CA ALA A 287 -3.79 12.73 -0.96
C ALA A 287 -4.63 13.34 -2.08
N ALA A 288 -5.86 13.72 -1.78
CA ALA A 288 -6.69 14.47 -2.72
C ALA A 288 -6.44 15.98 -2.61
N SER A 289 -6.56 16.70 -3.72
CA SER A 289 -6.64 18.16 -3.71
C SER A 289 -7.92 18.60 -3.01
N ARG A 290 -7.89 19.80 -2.42
CA ARG A 290 -9.03 20.36 -1.67
C ARG A 290 -10.32 20.49 -2.50
N ASP A 291 -10.20 20.68 -3.80
CA ASP A 291 -11.33 20.77 -4.74
C ASP A 291 -11.82 19.40 -5.25
N GLY A 292 -11.19 18.31 -4.82
CA GLY A 292 -11.52 16.95 -5.25
C GLY A 292 -11.17 16.64 -6.70
N GLN A 293 -10.48 17.53 -7.42
CA GLN A 293 -10.24 17.36 -8.85
C GLN A 293 -8.96 16.57 -9.17
N SER A 294 -8.10 16.31 -8.18
CA SER A 294 -6.80 15.67 -8.41
C SER A 294 -6.37 14.83 -7.23
N LEU A 295 -5.66 13.75 -7.53
CA LEU A 295 -4.95 12.92 -6.56
C LEU A 295 -3.45 13.15 -6.71
N TRP A 296 -2.77 13.40 -5.60
CA TRP A 296 -1.33 13.54 -5.49
C TRP A 296 -0.77 12.26 -4.91
N ILE A 297 0.21 11.69 -5.60
CA ILE A 297 0.85 10.44 -5.20
C ILE A 297 2.34 10.66 -5.06
N ALA A 298 2.89 10.28 -3.91
CA ALA A 298 4.32 10.21 -3.66
C ALA A 298 4.71 8.74 -3.49
N ALA A 299 5.81 8.31 -4.10
CA ALA A 299 6.22 6.91 -4.06
C ALA A 299 7.74 6.76 -4.08
N GLU A 300 8.23 5.67 -3.50
CA GLU A 300 9.61 5.26 -3.66
C GLU A 300 9.85 4.74 -5.08
N ARG A 301 11.01 5.09 -5.65
CA ARG A 301 11.44 4.56 -6.95
C ARG A 301 12.83 3.94 -6.88
N GLY A 302 12.88 2.63 -7.07
CA GLY A 302 14.10 1.82 -6.91
C GLY A 302 14.78 1.47 -8.23
N ARG A 303 15.58 0.41 -8.22
CA ARG A 303 16.18 -0.17 -9.44
C ARG A 303 15.21 -1.15 -10.07
N GLY A 304 15.46 -1.53 -11.33
CA GLY A 304 14.73 -2.64 -11.93
C GLY A 304 15.19 -3.98 -11.38
N ARG A 305 14.30 -4.96 -11.42
CA ARG A 305 14.52 -6.30 -10.88
C ARG A 305 14.76 -6.29 -9.37
N TRP A 306 14.15 -5.34 -8.67
CA TRP A 306 14.30 -5.23 -7.21
C TRP A 306 13.85 -6.53 -6.55
N GLY A 307 14.71 -7.10 -5.70
CA GLY A 307 14.46 -8.41 -5.05
C GLY A 307 14.67 -9.63 -5.95
N LEU A 308 14.78 -9.47 -7.28
CA LEU A 308 15.03 -10.58 -8.22
C LEU A 308 16.51 -10.87 -8.44
N ASP A 309 17.38 -9.91 -8.14
CA ASP A 309 18.84 -10.01 -8.25
C ASP A 309 19.49 -10.57 -6.98
N VAL A 310 18.71 -10.69 -5.90
CA VAL A 310 19.13 -11.28 -4.64
C VAL A 310 18.96 -12.80 -4.72
N ARG A 311 20.07 -13.55 -4.75
CA ARG A 311 20.09 -15.02 -4.64
C ARG A 311 19.78 -15.48 -3.20
N GLY A 312 18.68 -14.97 -2.63
CA GLY A 312 18.38 -15.09 -1.21
C GLY A 312 17.39 -16.19 -0.84
N HIS A 313 16.64 -16.76 -1.79
CA HIS A 313 15.65 -17.78 -1.50
C HIS A 313 15.75 -18.94 -2.49
N ASP A 314 16.37 -20.01 -2.01
CA ASP A 314 16.48 -21.32 -2.66
C ASP A 314 15.20 -22.15 -2.40
N ASN A 315 14.04 -21.52 -2.60
CA ASN A 315 12.75 -22.13 -2.29
C ASN A 315 11.90 -22.21 -3.56
N ASP A 316 11.30 -23.38 -3.81
CA ASP A 316 10.39 -23.69 -4.93
C ASP A 316 9.11 -22.82 -4.96
N LYS A 317 8.95 -21.92 -3.99
CA LYS A 317 7.86 -20.95 -3.89
C LYS A 317 8.44 -19.59 -3.53
N GLY A 318 8.55 -18.75 -4.54
CA GLY A 318 9.07 -17.40 -4.45
C GLY A 318 9.29 -16.83 -5.84
N ILE A 319 9.39 -15.51 -5.93
CA ILE A 319 9.60 -14.76 -7.18
C ILE A 319 10.88 -15.22 -7.95
N ASN A 320 11.77 -15.99 -7.31
CA ASN A 320 12.99 -16.56 -7.89
C ASN A 320 12.98 -18.10 -8.06
N ALA A 321 11.87 -18.80 -7.78
CA ALA A 321 11.80 -20.26 -7.66
C ALA A 321 12.22 -21.07 -8.92
N GLN A 322 12.40 -20.44 -10.09
CA GLN A 322 12.64 -21.14 -11.35
C GLN A 322 13.80 -20.56 -12.20
N LYS A 323 14.61 -19.65 -11.66
CA LYS A 323 15.73 -19.07 -12.42
C LYS A 323 17.02 -19.86 -12.17
N LYS A 324 17.37 -20.75 -13.12
CA LYS A 324 18.72 -21.32 -13.26
C LYS A 324 19.70 -20.31 -13.85
#